data_AF-A0A844TQV3-F1
#
_entry.id   AF-A0A844TQV3-F1
#
_cell.length_a   1.000
_cell.length_b   1.000
_cell.length_c   1.000
_cell.angle_alpha   90.00
_cell.angle_beta   90.00
_cell.angle_gamma   90.00
#
_symmetry.space_group_name_H-M   'P 1'
#
loop_
_entity.id
_entity.type
_entity.pdbx_description
1 polymer ?
#
loop_
_entity_poly.entity_id
_entity_poly.type
_entity_poly.pdbx_seq_one_letter_code
_entity_poly.pdbx_strand_id
1 'polypeptide(L)'
;MKQTITSATHVPRLERHGICTAVATRRFVPLHRSTFTLYPCSVVVVLASLAGCDPSGPSQGGEKATADLLTRADPSRGRTLIVEKGCVACHVVPGVRAPVSFVGPPLDGLRQQAYVAGRWPNNVETLVRWLQDPPAMNPETAMPNVGLTSEEAEHITAYLVTLP
;
A
#
# COMPACT_ATOMS: atom_id res chain seq x y z
N MET A 1 -18.01 50.89 10.92
CA MET A 1 -18.06 49.87 12.00
C MET A 1 -17.05 48.77 11.62
N LYS A 2 -15.73 48.97 11.74
CA LYS A 2 -14.83 48.55 12.85
C LYS A 2 -15.35 47.38 13.69
N GLN A 3 -14.80 46.16 13.55
CA GLN A 3 -13.69 45.51 14.31
C GLN A 3 -13.24 44.30 13.45
N THR A 4 -11.98 43.97 13.12
CA THR A 4 -10.68 43.86 13.83
C THR A 4 -10.66 42.82 14.94
N ILE A 5 -10.25 41.59 14.64
CA ILE A 5 -9.42 40.80 15.57
C ILE A 5 -8.38 39.97 14.77
N THR A 6 -7.14 40.34 15.03
CA THR A 6 -5.86 39.69 14.70
C THR A 6 -5.64 38.48 15.59
N SER A 7 -5.11 37.37 15.09
CA SER A 7 -3.96 36.74 15.77
C SER A 7 -3.24 35.73 14.87
N ALA A 8 -1.96 36.00 14.69
CA ALA A 8 -0.96 35.15 14.07
C ALA A 8 -0.40 34.16 15.10
N THR A 9 -0.09 32.95 14.65
CA THR A 9 0.99 32.14 15.24
C THR A 9 1.91 31.70 14.12
N HIS A 10 2.86 32.57 13.84
CA HIS A 10 4.04 32.34 13.04
C HIS A 10 4.98 31.43 13.84
N VAL A 11 5.17 30.19 13.40
CA VAL A 11 6.17 29.27 13.96
C VAL A 11 7.48 29.46 13.17
N PRO A 12 8.58 29.89 13.80
CA PRO A 12 9.83 30.11 13.10
C PRO A 12 10.60 28.81 12.84
N ARG A 13 11.02 28.68 11.58
CA ARG A 13 12.26 28.12 11.02
C ARG A 13 13.22 27.39 11.99
N LEU A 14 13.50 26.13 11.68
CA LEU A 14 14.83 25.54 11.89
C LEU A 14 15.26 24.79 10.63
N GLU A 15 16.09 25.47 9.84
CA GLU A 15 16.88 24.86 8.79
C GLU A 15 18.00 24.07 9.45
N ARG A 16 18.12 22.78 9.11
CA ARG A 16 19.28 21.97 9.45
C ARG A 16 20.04 21.63 8.18
N HIS A 17 20.89 22.57 7.77
CA HIS A 17 22.06 22.28 6.97
C HIS A 17 23.05 21.49 7.83
N GLY A 18 23.14 20.18 7.59
CA GLY A 18 24.17 19.30 8.15
C GLY A 18 25.06 18.80 7.03
N ILE A 19 26.06 19.60 6.68
CA ILE A 19 27.14 19.25 5.76
C ILE A 19 28.05 18.27 6.51
N CYS A 20 27.95 16.97 6.22
CA CYS A 20 28.91 15.98 6.71
C CYS A 20 30.18 16.05 5.85
N THR A 21 31.09 16.97 6.17
CA THR A 21 32.47 16.95 5.69
C THR A 21 33.16 15.70 6.20
N ALA A 22 33.44 14.75 5.31
CA ALA A 22 34.32 13.62 5.57
C ALA A 22 35.75 14.14 5.72
N VAL A 23 36.16 14.46 6.94
CA VAL A 23 37.57 14.69 7.29
C VAL A 23 38.26 13.32 7.28
N ALA A 24 38.95 13.05 6.17
CA ALA A 24 39.86 11.92 6.02
C ALA A 24 41.08 12.11 6.93
N THR A 25 40.96 11.78 8.21
CA THR A 25 42.13 11.61 9.08
C THR A 25 42.80 10.28 8.75
N ARG A 26 43.89 10.34 7.97
CA ARG A 26 44.85 9.23 7.86
C ARG A 26 45.40 8.95 9.25
N ARG A 27 44.86 7.93 9.93
CA ARG A 27 45.46 7.40 11.16
C ARG A 27 46.69 6.59 10.78
N PHE A 28 47.83 7.08 11.23
CA PHE A 28 49.10 6.36 11.33
C PHE A 28 48.86 5.01 12.03
N VAL A 29 49.07 3.90 11.33
CA VAL A 29 49.05 2.55 11.91
C VAL A 29 50.47 2.26 12.42
N PRO A 30 50.67 2.01 13.72
CA PRO A 30 51.96 1.53 14.21
C PRO A 30 52.16 0.09 13.73
N LEU A 31 53.37 -0.22 13.23
CA LEU A 31 53.83 -1.58 12.97
C LEU A 31 53.80 -2.37 14.28
N HIS A 32 52.68 -3.02 14.56
CA HIS A 32 52.55 -3.97 15.64
C HIS A 32 53.28 -5.25 15.22
N ARG A 33 54.16 -5.70 16.10
CA ARG A 33 55.02 -6.87 15.93
C ARG A 33 54.14 -8.12 15.97
N SER A 34 54.18 -8.85 14.86
CA SER A 34 53.41 -10.06 14.60
C SER A 34 53.72 -11.17 15.62
N THR A 35 52.83 -11.38 16.58
CA THR A 35 52.68 -12.66 17.26
C THR A 35 51.50 -13.36 16.61
N PHE A 36 51.78 -14.24 15.65
CA PHE A 36 50.80 -15.14 15.04
C PHE A 36 50.27 -16.10 16.12
N THR A 37 49.21 -15.69 16.82
CA THR A 37 48.37 -16.64 17.54
C THR A 37 47.51 -17.34 16.49
N LEU A 38 47.79 -18.62 16.26
CA LEU A 38 47.03 -19.50 15.36
C LEU A 38 45.58 -19.61 15.86
N TYR A 39 44.73 -18.68 15.45
CA TYR A 39 43.28 -18.83 15.58
C TYR A 39 42.81 -19.71 14.40
N PRO A 40 42.06 -20.80 14.67
CA PRO A 40 41.63 -21.71 13.62
C PRO A 40 40.74 -20.98 12.61
N CYS A 41 41.09 -21.13 11.33
CA CYS A 41 40.41 -20.57 10.15
C CYS A 41 38.88 -20.82 10.11
N SER A 42 38.38 -21.71 10.95
CA SER A 42 37.00 -22.20 10.96
C SER A 42 35.97 -21.14 11.40
N VAL A 43 36.34 -20.12 12.18
CA VAL A 43 35.36 -19.18 12.77
C VAL A 43 34.99 -18.04 11.82
N VAL A 44 35.84 -17.69 10.85
CA VAL A 44 35.61 -16.54 9.95
C VAL A 44 34.57 -16.83 8.87
N VAL A 45 34.41 -18.10 8.46
CA VAL A 45 33.48 -18.47 7.37
C VAL A 45 32.01 -18.38 7.80
N VAL A 46 31.71 -18.53 9.10
CA VAL A 46 30.32 -18.58 9.60
C VAL A 46 29.63 -17.20 9.61
N LEU A 47 30.38 -16.10 9.64
CA LEU A 47 29.81 -14.75 9.71
C LEU A 47 29.41 -14.14 8.36
N ALA A 48 29.78 -14.76 7.23
CA ALA A 48 29.48 -14.22 5.90
C ALA A 48 28.07 -14.56 5.37
N SER A 49 27.29 -15.37 6.09
CA SER A 49 26.02 -15.93 5.58
C SER A 49 24.76 -15.10 5.90
N LEU A 50 24.88 -13.93 6.52
CA LEU A 50 23.72 -13.11 6.95
C LEU A 50 23.39 -11.92 6.03
N ALA A 51 24.06 -11.78 4.88
CA ALA A 51 23.83 -10.66 3.95
C ALA A 51 22.74 -10.95 2.89
N GLY A 52 21.64 -11.58 3.30
CA GLY A 52 20.47 -11.81 2.45
C GLY A 52 19.32 -10.84 2.75
N CYS A 53 19.58 -9.53 2.75
CA CYS A 53 18.49 -8.55 2.65
C CYS A 53 18.21 -8.32 1.17
N ASP A 54 17.21 -9.02 0.64
CA ASP A 54 16.62 -8.63 -0.63
C ASP A 54 16.02 -7.22 -0.46
N PRO A 55 16.41 -6.21 -1.26
CA PRO A 55 15.84 -4.86 -1.15
C PRO A 55 14.35 -4.81 -1.53
N SER A 56 13.78 -5.94 -1.98
CA SER A 56 12.35 -6.13 -2.21
C SER A 56 11.58 -6.34 -0.91
N GLY A 57 11.41 -5.26 -0.14
CA GLY A 57 10.53 -5.28 1.03
C GLY A 57 9.09 -5.71 0.68
N PRO A 58 8.28 -6.16 1.67
CA PRO A 58 6.96 -6.77 1.49
C PRO A 58 5.90 -5.90 0.78
N SER A 59 6.18 -4.64 0.45
CA SER A 59 5.27 -3.72 -0.25
C SER A 59 5.40 -3.72 -1.78
N GLN A 60 6.52 -4.16 -2.35
CA GLN A 60 6.79 -3.95 -3.79
C GLN A 60 5.84 -4.74 -4.72
N GLY A 61 5.37 -5.91 -4.27
CA GLY A 61 4.47 -6.74 -5.08
C GLY A 61 3.09 -6.12 -5.31
N GLY A 62 2.52 -5.48 -4.27
CA GLY A 62 1.21 -4.86 -4.35
C GLY A 62 1.20 -3.58 -5.21
N GLU A 63 2.28 -2.81 -5.14
CA GLU A 63 2.45 -1.57 -5.91
C GLU A 63 2.58 -1.86 -7.41
N LYS A 64 3.41 -2.85 -7.77
CA LYS A 64 3.53 -3.32 -9.15
C LYS A 64 2.20 -3.86 -9.69
N ALA A 65 1.51 -4.72 -8.93
CA ALA A 65 0.22 -5.27 -9.35
C ALA A 65 -0.84 -4.18 -9.59
N THR A 66 -0.82 -3.11 -8.76
CA THR A 66 -1.71 -1.95 -8.94
C THR A 66 -1.36 -1.20 -10.22
N ALA A 67 -0.08 -0.94 -10.48
CA ALA A 67 0.37 -0.28 -11.71
C ALA A 67 0.02 -1.08 -12.97
N ASP A 68 0.23 -2.41 -12.93
CA ASP A 68 -0.11 -3.32 -14.02
C ASP A 68 -1.63 -3.33 -14.27
N LEU A 69 -2.46 -3.32 -13.22
CA LEU A 69 -3.92 -3.19 -13.33
C LEU A 69 -4.31 -1.87 -13.99
N LEU A 70 -3.77 -0.74 -13.52
CA LEU A 70 -4.11 0.59 -14.03
C LEU A 70 -3.65 0.81 -15.48
N THR A 71 -2.73 -0.01 -16.00
CA THR A 71 -2.31 0.01 -17.40
C THR A 71 -3.34 -0.66 -18.32
N ARG A 72 -4.07 -1.66 -17.82
CA ARG A 72 -5.01 -2.49 -18.62
C ARG A 72 -6.50 -2.25 -18.32
N ALA A 73 -6.82 -1.59 -17.21
CA ALA A 73 -8.18 -1.31 -16.78
C ALA A 73 -8.47 0.20 -16.69
N ASP A 74 -9.70 0.60 -17.02
CA ASP A 74 -10.17 2.00 -16.95
C ASP A 74 -10.98 2.26 -15.65
N PRO A 75 -10.46 3.07 -14.71
CA PRO A 75 -11.19 3.47 -13.50
C PRO A 75 -12.50 4.21 -13.79
N SER A 76 -12.61 4.94 -14.91
CA SER A 76 -13.82 5.67 -15.28
C SER A 76 -14.92 4.70 -15.70
N ARG A 77 -14.57 3.65 -16.46
CA ARG A 77 -15.48 2.54 -16.73
C ARG A 77 -15.86 1.81 -15.44
N GLY A 78 -14.90 1.58 -14.53
CA GLY A 78 -15.15 1.00 -13.22
C GLY A 78 -16.19 1.76 -12.40
N ARG A 79 -16.06 3.09 -12.34
CA ARG A 79 -17.04 3.97 -11.68
C ARG A 79 -18.45 3.83 -12.26
N THR A 80 -18.56 3.67 -13.58
CA THR A 80 -19.84 3.47 -14.26
C THR A 80 -20.44 2.11 -13.92
N LEU A 81 -19.62 1.05 -13.98
CA LEU A 81 -20.02 -0.31 -13.63
C LEU A 81 -20.50 -0.44 -12.18
N ILE A 82 -19.89 0.29 -11.24
CA ILE A 82 -20.34 0.34 -9.83
C ILE A 82 -21.82 0.73 -9.70
N VAL A 83 -22.31 1.61 -10.57
CA VAL A 83 -23.72 2.00 -10.61
C VAL A 83 -24.53 0.95 -11.35
N GLU A 84 -24.09 0.55 -12.56
CA GLU A 84 -24.80 -0.40 -13.42
C GLU A 84 -25.02 -1.77 -12.74
N LYS A 85 -24.05 -2.23 -11.94
CA LYS A 85 -24.06 -3.53 -11.26
C LYS A 85 -24.61 -3.46 -9.83
N GLY A 86 -25.09 -2.28 -9.41
CA GLY A 86 -25.85 -2.12 -8.17
C GLY A 86 -25.03 -2.08 -6.88
N CYS A 87 -23.71 -1.84 -6.95
CA CYS A 87 -22.87 -1.77 -5.74
C CYS A 87 -23.35 -0.69 -4.75
N VAL A 88 -23.89 0.42 -5.28
CA VAL A 88 -24.42 1.55 -4.51
C VAL A 88 -25.73 1.24 -3.77
N ALA A 89 -26.37 0.10 -4.03
CA ALA A 89 -27.52 -0.34 -3.24
C ALA A 89 -27.12 -0.70 -1.80
N CYS A 90 -25.86 -1.08 -1.58
CA CYS A 90 -25.35 -1.50 -0.28
C CYS A 90 -24.23 -0.62 0.26
N HIS A 91 -23.39 -0.05 -0.61
CA HIS A 91 -22.18 0.66 -0.21
C HIS A 91 -22.26 2.16 -0.51
N VAL A 92 -21.72 2.98 0.39
CA VAL A 92 -21.32 4.35 0.05
C VAL A 92 -19.99 4.30 -0.69
N VAL A 93 -19.94 4.87 -1.90
CA VAL A 93 -18.74 4.86 -2.75
C VAL A 93 -18.28 6.30 -3.00
N PRO A 94 -17.08 6.71 -2.53
CA PRO A 94 -16.57 8.06 -2.77
C PRO A 94 -16.52 8.38 -4.26
N GLY A 95 -16.99 9.57 -4.64
CA GLY A 95 -17.04 9.99 -6.03
C GLY A 95 -18.23 9.42 -6.84
N VAL A 96 -19.10 8.58 -6.28
CA VAL A 96 -20.33 8.12 -6.95
C VAL A 96 -21.55 8.73 -6.25
N ARG A 97 -22.42 9.39 -7.03
CA ARG A 97 -23.67 9.96 -6.50
C ARG A 97 -24.76 8.91 -6.54
N ALA A 98 -25.20 8.45 -5.37
CA ALA A 98 -26.29 7.50 -5.19
C ALA A 98 -26.94 7.71 -3.81
N PRO A 99 -28.12 7.13 -3.55
CA PRO A 99 -28.68 7.08 -2.19
C PRO A 99 -27.68 6.46 -1.22
N VAL A 100 -27.63 7.01 -0.01
CA VAL A 100 -26.75 6.49 1.05
C VAL A 100 -27.31 5.17 1.56
N SER A 101 -26.47 4.14 1.60
CA SER A 101 -26.79 2.82 2.13
C SER A 101 -25.62 2.31 2.98
N PHE A 102 -25.94 1.64 4.07
CA PHE A 102 -24.99 1.07 5.04
C PHE A 102 -25.21 -0.43 5.26
N VAL A 103 -25.85 -1.10 4.28
CA VAL A 103 -25.97 -2.57 4.28
C VAL A 103 -24.59 -3.20 4.18
N GLY A 104 -23.73 -2.64 3.32
CA GLY A 104 -22.29 -2.88 3.32
C GLY A 104 -21.55 -1.70 3.98
N PRO A 105 -20.31 -1.92 4.44
CA PRO A 105 -19.46 -0.83 4.94
C PRO A 105 -19.20 0.18 3.81
N PRO A 106 -19.00 1.47 4.13
CA PRO A 106 -18.59 2.43 3.12
C PRO A 106 -17.19 2.05 2.57
N LEU A 107 -16.93 2.39 1.31
CA LEU A 107 -15.70 1.98 0.60
C LEU A 107 -14.59 3.05 0.67
N ASP A 108 -14.78 4.13 1.41
CA ASP A 108 -13.67 5.00 1.78
C ASP A 108 -12.67 4.24 2.66
N GLY A 109 -11.38 4.48 2.46
CA GLY A 109 -10.35 3.81 3.22
C GLY A 109 -10.11 2.35 2.83
N LEU A 110 -10.76 1.82 1.79
CA LEU A 110 -10.63 0.42 1.38
C LEU A 110 -9.15 0.05 1.15
N ARG A 111 -8.36 0.93 0.53
CA ARG A 111 -6.94 0.66 0.24
C ARG A 111 -6.07 0.49 1.48
N GLN A 112 -6.47 1.09 2.60
CA GLN A 112 -5.75 1.06 3.87
C GLN A 112 -6.12 -0.18 4.68
N GLN A 113 -7.19 -0.89 4.31
CA GLN A 113 -7.57 -2.13 4.96
C GLN A 113 -6.58 -3.24 4.58
N ALA A 114 -6.18 -4.04 5.57
CA ALA A 114 -5.36 -5.22 5.32
C ALA A 114 -6.17 -6.37 4.69
N TYR A 115 -7.50 -6.37 4.89
CA TYR A 115 -8.38 -7.46 4.48
C TYR A 115 -9.62 -6.98 3.73
N VAL A 116 -9.99 -7.69 2.68
CA VAL A 116 -11.28 -7.62 1.98
C VAL A 116 -12.25 -8.58 2.66
N ALA A 117 -13.48 -8.11 2.85
CA ALA A 117 -14.55 -8.87 3.52
C ALA A 117 -14.15 -9.41 4.90
N GLY A 118 -13.19 -8.77 5.57
CA GLY A 118 -12.67 -9.16 6.87
C GLY A 118 -11.90 -10.49 6.91
N ARG A 119 -11.62 -11.13 5.75
CA ARG A 119 -11.03 -12.48 5.70
C ARG A 119 -9.85 -12.61 4.75
N TRP A 120 -9.87 -11.92 3.61
CA TRP A 120 -8.93 -12.16 2.53
C TRP A 120 -7.92 -11.03 2.38
N PRO A 121 -6.64 -11.28 2.06
CA PRO A 121 -5.66 -10.21 1.90
C PRO A 121 -6.11 -9.16 0.88
N ASN A 122 -6.02 -7.88 1.23
CA ASN A 122 -6.43 -6.80 0.34
C ASN A 122 -5.36 -6.50 -0.71
N ASN A 123 -5.45 -7.20 -1.83
CA ASN A 123 -4.62 -6.99 -3.02
C ASN A 123 -5.49 -7.10 -4.27
N VAL A 124 -4.96 -6.62 -5.40
CA VAL A 124 -5.65 -6.56 -6.69
C VAL A 124 -6.25 -7.90 -7.09
N GLU A 125 -5.45 -8.98 -7.05
CA GLU A 125 -5.88 -10.34 -7.41
C GLU A 125 -7.10 -10.78 -6.59
N THR A 126 -7.04 -10.55 -5.28
CA THR A 126 -8.10 -10.95 -4.34
C THR A 126 -9.35 -10.10 -4.52
N LEU A 127 -9.20 -8.79 -4.74
CA LEU A 127 -10.33 -7.90 -5.02
C LEU A 127 -11.06 -8.32 -6.30
N VAL A 128 -10.34 -8.58 -7.39
CA VAL A 128 -10.94 -9.03 -8.66
C VAL A 128 -11.72 -10.33 -8.45
N ARG A 129 -11.12 -11.32 -7.77
CA ARG A 129 -11.79 -12.60 -7.48
C ARG A 129 -13.01 -12.43 -6.57
N TRP A 130 -12.90 -11.60 -5.55
CA TRP A 130 -13.99 -11.30 -4.63
C TRP A 130 -15.18 -10.68 -5.35
N LEU A 131 -14.93 -9.73 -6.26
CA LEU A 131 -15.98 -9.07 -7.02
C LEU A 131 -16.69 -10.03 -8.00
N GLN A 132 -15.98 -11.00 -8.58
CA GLN A 132 -16.56 -11.96 -9.53
C GLN A 132 -17.56 -12.91 -8.88
N ASP A 133 -17.23 -13.48 -7.71
CA ASP A 133 -18.11 -14.42 -7.01
C ASP A 133 -17.89 -14.41 -5.48
N PRO A 134 -18.47 -13.43 -4.77
CA PRO A 134 -18.33 -13.34 -3.32
C PRO A 134 -18.86 -14.59 -2.59
N PRO A 135 -20.05 -15.16 -2.92
CA PRO A 135 -20.54 -16.38 -2.28
C PRO A 135 -19.64 -17.60 -2.47
N ALA A 136 -18.96 -17.73 -3.61
CA ALA A 136 -17.99 -18.82 -3.81
C ALA A 136 -16.76 -18.67 -2.90
N MET A 137 -16.32 -17.45 -2.59
CA MET A 137 -15.21 -17.20 -1.66
C MET A 137 -15.66 -17.27 -0.19
N ASN A 138 -16.83 -16.73 0.14
CA ASN A 138 -17.39 -16.78 1.47
C ASN A 138 -18.89 -17.08 1.41
N PRO A 139 -19.33 -18.34 1.63
CA PRO A 139 -20.75 -18.70 1.60
C PRO A 139 -21.63 -17.96 2.62
N GLU A 140 -21.03 -17.36 3.66
CA GLU A 140 -21.72 -16.60 4.71
C GLU A 140 -21.89 -15.11 4.35
N THR A 141 -21.35 -14.67 3.21
CA THR A 141 -21.44 -13.26 2.79
C THR A 141 -22.86 -12.89 2.37
N ALA A 142 -23.28 -11.68 2.74
CA ALA A 142 -24.52 -11.09 2.21
C ALA A 142 -24.32 -10.44 0.82
N MET A 143 -23.07 -10.24 0.39
CA MET A 143 -22.77 -9.65 -0.91
C MET A 143 -23.10 -10.67 -2.03
N PRO A 144 -24.08 -10.40 -2.90
CA PRO A 144 -24.46 -11.36 -3.94
C PRO A 144 -23.42 -11.42 -5.05
N ASN A 145 -23.45 -12.49 -5.85
CA ASN A 145 -22.82 -12.48 -7.16
C ASN A 145 -23.67 -11.58 -8.10
N VAL A 146 -23.10 -10.47 -8.55
CA VAL A 146 -23.78 -9.49 -9.43
C VAL A 146 -23.51 -9.71 -10.93
N GLY A 147 -22.92 -10.86 -11.29
CA GLY A 147 -22.66 -11.24 -12.68
C GLY A 147 -21.59 -10.39 -13.34
N LEU A 148 -20.45 -10.18 -12.66
CA LEU A 148 -19.30 -9.50 -13.26
C LEU A 148 -18.48 -10.46 -14.12
N THR A 149 -18.08 -10.01 -15.30
CA THR A 149 -16.96 -10.64 -16.02
C THR A 149 -15.62 -10.29 -15.37
N SER A 150 -14.56 -10.99 -15.77
CA SER A 150 -13.22 -10.67 -15.26
C SER A 150 -12.78 -9.25 -15.62
N GLU A 151 -13.08 -8.80 -16.83
CA GLU A 151 -12.74 -7.45 -17.29
C GLU A 151 -13.53 -6.37 -16.53
N GLU A 152 -14.82 -6.60 -16.28
CA GLU A 152 -15.63 -5.67 -15.49
C GLU A 152 -15.12 -5.56 -14.05
N ALA A 153 -14.77 -6.69 -13.43
CA ALA A 153 -14.19 -6.72 -12.10
C ALA A 153 -12.83 -6.01 -12.02
N GLU A 154 -12.01 -6.08 -13.07
CA GLU A 154 -10.76 -5.34 -13.17
C GLU A 154 -10.98 -3.84 -13.27
N HIS A 155 -11.92 -3.38 -14.09
CA HIS A 155 -12.29 -1.95 -14.16
C HIS A 155 -12.80 -1.42 -12.82
N ILE A 156 -13.68 -2.17 -12.14
CA ILE A 156 -14.18 -1.80 -10.81
C ILE A 156 -13.00 -1.75 -9.82
N THR A 157 -12.15 -2.77 -9.79
CA THR A 157 -10.98 -2.80 -8.91
C THR A 157 -10.05 -1.62 -9.18
N ALA A 158 -9.83 -1.26 -10.45
CA ALA A 158 -9.04 -0.11 -10.86
C ALA A 158 -9.59 1.21 -10.30
N TYR A 159 -10.92 1.34 -10.20
CA TYR A 159 -11.52 2.48 -9.50
C TYR A 159 -11.33 2.39 -7.98
N LEU A 160 -11.60 1.24 -7.37
CA LEU A 160 -11.50 1.02 -5.92
C LEU A 160 -10.09 1.32 -5.38
N VAL A 161 -9.03 0.98 -6.13
CA VAL A 161 -7.64 1.29 -5.75
C VAL A 161 -7.25 2.77 -5.93
N THR A 162 -8.15 3.62 -6.42
CA THR A 162 -7.96 5.08 -6.48
C THR A 162 -8.68 5.83 -5.35
N LEU A 163 -9.53 5.14 -4.59
CA LEU A 163 -10.30 5.75 -3.52
C LEU A 163 -9.38 6.29 -2.40
N PRO A 164 -9.79 7.36 -1.70
CA PRO A 164 -9.01 7.95 -0.61
C PRO A 164 -8.89 7.01 0.59
#